data_AF-A0A3D2LAM7-F1
#
_entry.id   AF-A0A3D2LAM7-F1
#
_cell.length_a   1.000
_cell.length_b   1.000
_cell.length_c   1.000
_cell.angle_alpha   90.00
_cell.angle_beta   90.00
_cell.angle_gamma   90.00
#
_symmetry.space_group_name_H-M   'P 1'
#
loop_
_entity.id
_entity.type
_entity.pdbx_description
1 polymer ?
#
loop_
_entity_poly.entity_id
_entity_poly.type
_entity_poly.pdbx_seq_one_letter_code
_entity_poly.pdbx_strand_id
1 'polypeptide(L)'
;MVDAGEDYFFKATGQLPIRTYTFSYDETYESGGDWEEVCKWKKKRGRWYWTCDDEWVPNYATRTVTETKTINNTCVKERVGDEQFTDEDPGPFQWIEAAEAYGSVNWRGDVSWYTESCNPIGPLPMTSNRDKLFDYIDGLNASGGTAGHLGIAWGWYLIAPDWDVVWPAGSDPYPYDEPDSAKAMIIMTDGEFNQEYDTSNGDSFDQAETMCDAIKDQGIKVYTVAFQAPPSGQAILNYCASGDDFAFTPESSEELTEAYTKIAQSISDLRIRY
;
A
#
# COMPACT_ATOMS: atom_id res chain seq x y z
N MET A 1 -1.42 -2.17 -0.20
CA MET A 1 -2.10 -0.89 0.10
C MET A 1 -3.20 -1.10 1.11
N VAL A 2 -3.40 -0.12 1.98
CA VAL A 2 -4.42 -0.09 3.03
C VAL A 2 -5.31 1.13 2.81
N ASP A 3 -6.58 1.07 3.22
CA ASP A 3 -7.44 2.24 3.28
C ASP A 3 -7.13 3.02 4.57
N ALA A 4 -6.61 4.24 4.50
CA ALA A 4 -6.36 5.03 5.72
C ALA A 4 -7.65 5.55 6.38
N GLY A 5 -8.78 5.56 5.67
CA GLY A 5 -10.02 6.21 6.10
C GLY A 5 -10.00 7.74 5.94
N GLU A 6 -11.18 8.33 5.76
CA GLU A 6 -11.33 9.77 5.46
C GLU A 6 -10.78 10.66 6.59
N ASP A 7 -10.92 10.24 7.84
CA ASP A 7 -10.52 11.01 9.01
C ASP A 7 -8.98 11.12 9.17
N TYR A 8 -8.23 10.15 8.63
CA TYR A 8 -6.78 10.03 8.84
C TYR A 8 -5.98 10.30 7.56
N PHE A 9 -6.57 10.09 6.39
CA PHE A 9 -5.88 10.19 5.11
C PHE A 9 -5.14 11.53 4.92
N PHE A 10 -5.81 12.65 5.18
CA PHE A 10 -5.19 13.97 5.05
C PHE A 10 -4.03 14.15 6.04
N LYS A 11 -4.19 13.65 7.26
CA LYS A 11 -3.17 13.78 8.31
C LYS A 11 -1.95 12.88 8.04
N ALA A 12 -2.14 11.75 7.37
CA ALA A 12 -1.07 10.82 7.05
C ALA A 12 -0.33 11.13 5.73
N THR A 13 -0.98 11.86 4.80
CA THR A 13 -0.47 12.06 3.44
C THR A 13 -0.28 13.53 3.05
N GLY A 14 -0.88 14.46 3.78
CA GLY A 14 -1.01 15.87 3.38
C GLY A 14 -1.93 16.10 2.17
N GLN A 15 -2.63 15.06 1.68
CA GLN A 15 -3.47 15.12 0.49
C GLN A 15 -4.96 14.96 0.81
N LEU A 16 -5.82 15.55 -0.02
CA LEU A 16 -7.26 15.30 0.05
C LEU A 16 -7.61 13.98 -0.65
N PRO A 17 -8.67 13.24 -0.24
CA PRO A 17 -9.08 12.00 -0.91
C PRO A 17 -9.39 12.19 -2.40
N ILE A 18 -9.98 13.34 -2.75
CA ILE A 18 -10.28 13.72 -4.12
C ILE A 18 -9.04 14.34 -4.77
N ARG A 19 -8.48 13.62 -5.74
CA ARG A 19 -7.27 14.03 -6.47
C ARG A 19 -7.46 13.91 -7.97
N THR A 20 -6.89 14.83 -8.73
CA THR A 20 -6.97 14.84 -10.19
C THR A 20 -5.59 14.64 -10.79
N TYR A 21 -5.46 13.57 -11.57
CA TYR A 21 -4.26 13.21 -12.31
C TYR A 21 -4.40 13.61 -13.76
N THR A 22 -3.29 13.99 -14.39
CA THR A 22 -3.25 14.41 -15.78
C THR A 22 -2.30 13.52 -16.57
N PHE A 23 -2.72 13.13 -17.77
CA PHE A 23 -1.88 12.39 -18.70
C PHE A 23 -1.84 13.15 -20.02
N SER A 24 -0.63 13.39 -20.53
CA SER A 24 -0.42 14.08 -21.81
C SER A 24 0.31 13.18 -22.78
N TYR A 25 -0.14 13.17 -24.03
CA TYR A 25 0.47 12.40 -25.11
C TYR A 25 0.36 13.18 -26.43
N ASP A 26 1.26 12.86 -27.35
CA ASP A 26 1.24 13.43 -28.68
C ASP A 26 0.43 12.53 -29.62
N GLU A 27 -0.60 13.09 -30.24
CA GLU A 27 -1.37 12.42 -31.29
C GLU A 27 -1.08 13.03 -32.65
N THR A 28 -1.07 12.18 -33.68
CA THR A 28 -0.97 12.62 -35.07
C THR A 28 -2.37 12.67 -35.66
N TYR A 29 -2.71 13.80 -36.28
CA TYR A 29 -4.00 14.00 -36.94
C TYR A 29 -3.82 14.59 -38.33
N GLU A 30 -4.78 14.35 -39.21
CA GLU A 30 -4.82 14.96 -40.54
C GLU A 30 -5.15 16.45 -40.39
N SER A 31 -4.21 17.32 -40.72
CA SER A 31 -4.34 18.78 -40.59
C SER A 31 -4.89 19.44 -41.85
N GLY A 32 -5.32 18.64 -42.84
CA GLY A 32 -5.73 19.06 -44.17
C GLY A 32 -5.03 18.21 -45.22
N GLY A 33 -5.03 18.68 -46.46
CA GLY A 33 -4.42 17.98 -47.58
C GLY A 33 -4.69 18.74 -48.87
N ASP A 34 -4.11 18.26 -49.95
CA ASP A 34 -4.31 18.82 -51.30
C ASP A 34 -4.59 17.67 -52.28
N TRP A 35 -5.28 17.99 -53.38
CA TRP A 35 -5.44 17.04 -54.49
C TRP A 35 -4.22 17.11 -55.37
N GLU A 36 -3.49 16.00 -55.48
CA GLU A 36 -2.31 15.87 -56.31
C GLU A 36 -2.53 14.80 -57.39
N GLU A 37 -1.92 14.99 -58.56
CA GLU A 37 -1.93 13.97 -59.61
C GLU A 37 -0.96 12.84 -59.21
N VAL A 38 -1.50 11.72 -58.74
CA VAL A 38 -0.71 10.57 -58.28
C VAL A 38 -0.68 9.50 -59.36
N CYS A 39 0.52 9.19 -59.85
CA CYS A 39 0.71 8.18 -60.86
C CYS A 39 1.15 6.83 -60.25
N LYS A 40 0.42 5.75 -60.57
CA LYS A 40 0.71 4.39 -60.07
C LYS A 40 0.54 3.30 -61.13
N TRP A 41 1.27 2.20 -60.95
CA TRP A 41 1.15 1.01 -61.77
C TRP A 41 -0.15 0.27 -61.43
N LYS A 42 -1.04 0.09 -62.42
CA LYS A 42 -2.22 -0.78 -62.30
C LYS A 42 -2.06 -2.00 -63.19
N LYS A 43 -2.65 -3.12 -62.78
CA LYS A 43 -2.63 -4.38 -63.55
C LYS A 43 -4.03 -4.66 -64.08
N LYS A 44 -4.17 -4.77 -65.40
CA LYS A 44 -5.43 -5.14 -66.06
C LYS A 44 -5.17 -6.23 -67.08
N ARG A 45 -5.88 -7.36 -66.94
CA ARG A 45 -5.73 -8.56 -67.80
C ARG A 45 -4.28 -9.05 -67.92
N GLY A 46 -3.54 -9.08 -66.80
CA GLY A 46 -2.17 -9.60 -66.76
C GLY A 46 -1.07 -8.62 -67.19
N ARG A 47 -1.42 -7.46 -67.78
CA ARG A 47 -0.45 -6.44 -68.21
C ARG A 47 -0.43 -5.27 -67.23
N TRP A 48 0.78 -4.81 -66.90
CA TRP A 48 1.01 -3.60 -66.13
C TRP A 48 0.91 -2.38 -67.05
N TYR A 49 0.23 -1.33 -66.60
CA TYR A 49 0.17 -0.04 -67.27
C TYR A 49 0.21 1.08 -66.24
N TRP A 50 0.73 2.23 -66.68
CA TRP A 50 0.81 3.45 -65.88
C TRP A 50 -0.50 4.23 -65.97
N THR A 51 -1.00 4.72 -64.85
CA THR A 51 -2.16 5.62 -64.81
C THR A 51 -1.90 6.71 -63.79
N CYS A 52 -2.36 7.92 -64.09
CA CYS A 52 -2.34 9.05 -63.17
C CYS A 52 -3.80 9.43 -62.91
N ASP A 53 -4.15 9.55 -61.64
CA ASP A 53 -5.48 9.95 -61.19
C ASP A 53 -5.28 11.03 -60.11
N ASP A 54 -6.18 12.01 -60.03
CA ASP A 54 -6.17 12.98 -58.92
C ASP A 54 -6.53 12.24 -57.63
N GLU A 55 -5.62 12.21 -56.68
CA GLU A 55 -5.78 11.56 -55.38
C GLU A 55 -5.59 12.59 -54.26
N TRP A 56 -6.41 12.48 -53.21
CA TRP A 56 -6.26 13.29 -52.01
C TRP A 56 -4.99 12.86 -51.26
N VAL A 57 -4.07 13.79 -51.05
CA VAL A 57 -2.83 13.57 -50.29
C VAL A 57 -2.96 14.30 -48.94
N PRO A 58 -3.16 13.57 -47.83
CA PRO A 58 -3.31 14.17 -46.51
C PRO A 58 -1.98 14.70 -45.98
N ASN A 59 -2.03 15.88 -45.37
CA ASN A 59 -0.97 16.44 -44.53
C ASN A 59 -1.24 16.08 -43.08
N TYR A 60 -0.19 15.67 -42.36
CA TYR A 60 -0.29 15.31 -40.95
C TYR A 60 0.42 16.33 -40.07
N ALA A 61 -0.20 16.64 -38.94
CA ALA A 61 0.41 17.42 -37.87
C ALA A 61 0.30 16.65 -36.55
N THR A 62 1.13 17.06 -35.59
CA THR A 62 1.11 16.51 -34.23
C THR A 62 0.56 17.57 -33.29
N ARG A 63 -0.29 17.15 -32.35
CA ARG A 63 -0.72 17.97 -31.22
C ARG A 63 -0.58 17.20 -29.92
N THR A 64 -0.24 17.92 -28.86
CA THR A 64 -0.29 17.38 -27.50
C THR A 64 -1.74 17.43 -27.00
N VAL A 65 -2.25 16.28 -26.59
CA VAL A 65 -3.56 16.12 -25.96
C VAL A 65 -3.34 15.86 -24.48
N THR A 66 -4.14 16.50 -23.64
CA THR A 66 -4.12 16.31 -22.19
C THR A 66 -5.48 15.81 -21.74
N GLU A 67 -5.48 14.67 -21.04
CA GLU A 67 -6.65 14.11 -20.37
C GLU A 67 -6.47 14.14 -18.86
N THR A 68 -7.60 14.12 -18.14
CA THR A 68 -7.62 14.16 -16.68
C THR A 68 -8.46 13.03 -16.10
N LYS A 69 -8.03 12.48 -14.98
CA LYS A 69 -8.78 11.52 -14.16
C LYS A 69 -8.88 12.02 -12.74
N THR A 70 -10.10 12.17 -12.26
CA THR A 70 -10.36 12.36 -10.83
C THR A 70 -10.60 11.02 -10.17
N ILE A 71 -9.92 10.79 -9.05
CA ILE A 71 -10.16 9.67 -8.14
C ILE A 71 -10.68 10.20 -6.80
N ASN A 72 -11.43 9.37 -6.08
CA ASN A 72 -11.84 9.62 -4.71
C ASN A 72 -11.60 8.34 -3.91
N ASN A 73 -10.47 8.28 -3.22
CA ASN A 73 -10.10 7.16 -2.36
C ASN A 73 -9.12 7.63 -1.28
N THR A 74 -8.98 6.80 -0.26
CA THR A 74 -8.11 7.01 0.90
C THR A 74 -7.02 5.93 0.98
N CYS A 75 -6.72 5.30 -0.14
CA CYS A 75 -5.73 4.24 -0.24
C CYS A 75 -4.30 4.79 -0.10
N VAL A 76 -3.50 4.09 0.69
CA VAL A 76 -2.11 4.43 1.02
C VAL A 76 -1.18 3.22 0.90
N LYS A 77 0.10 3.51 0.70
CA LYS A 77 1.22 2.59 0.44
C LYS A 77 2.24 2.69 1.58
N GLU A 78 3.47 2.22 1.35
CA GLU A 78 4.59 2.44 2.27
C GLU A 78 5.09 3.90 2.24
N ARG A 79 5.80 4.30 3.30
CA ARG A 79 6.60 5.54 3.29
C ARG A 79 7.85 5.31 2.44
N VAL A 80 8.37 6.37 1.86
CA VAL A 80 9.63 6.36 1.10
C VAL A 80 10.60 7.40 1.66
N GLY A 81 11.89 7.24 1.38
CA GLY A 81 12.92 8.17 1.84
C GLY A 81 13.41 7.88 3.25
N ASP A 82 13.94 8.89 3.93
CA ASP A 82 14.71 8.69 5.16
C ASP A 82 13.87 8.09 6.32
N GLU A 83 12.54 8.28 6.30
CA GLU A 83 11.61 7.82 7.34
C GLU A 83 10.83 6.55 6.98
N GLN A 84 11.27 5.83 5.95
CA GLN A 84 10.54 4.66 5.44
C GLN A 84 10.40 3.51 6.45
N PHE A 85 11.28 3.45 7.46
CA PHE A 85 11.27 2.43 8.52
C PHE A 85 11.27 3.03 9.92
N THR A 86 10.75 4.24 10.08
CA THR A 86 10.64 4.94 11.37
C THR A 86 9.19 5.22 11.72
N ASP A 87 8.96 5.60 12.97
CA ASP A 87 7.71 6.11 13.50
C ASP A 87 7.69 7.63 13.64
N GLU A 88 8.60 8.35 13.02
CA GLU A 88 8.54 9.82 12.92
C GLU A 88 7.18 10.25 12.36
N ASP A 89 6.65 11.37 12.87
CA ASP A 89 5.31 11.83 12.52
C ASP A 89 5.16 12.08 11.01
N PRO A 90 3.97 11.86 10.43
CA PRO A 90 3.75 12.19 9.03
C PRO A 90 3.79 13.71 8.85
N GLY A 91 4.73 14.15 8.01
CA GLY A 91 4.99 15.57 7.77
C GLY A 91 5.65 15.82 6.41
N PRO A 92 5.99 17.09 6.09
CA PRO A 92 6.71 17.42 4.87
C PRO A 92 7.97 16.54 4.68
N PHE A 93 8.09 15.90 3.51
CA PHE A 93 9.15 14.94 3.17
C PHE A 93 9.12 13.59 3.92
N GLN A 94 8.08 13.36 4.72
CA GLN A 94 7.95 12.20 5.61
C GLN A 94 6.52 11.60 5.54
N TRP A 95 5.72 11.98 4.54
CA TRP A 95 4.34 11.51 4.35
C TRP A 95 4.27 10.02 3.99
N ILE A 96 3.12 9.40 4.27
CA ILE A 96 2.79 8.12 3.65
C ILE A 96 2.44 8.35 2.18
N GLU A 97 2.93 7.46 1.30
CA GLU A 97 2.60 7.53 -0.12
C GLU A 97 1.14 7.19 -0.37
N ALA A 98 0.48 8.04 -1.15
CA ALA A 98 -0.94 7.92 -1.41
C ALA A 98 -1.19 7.27 -2.76
N ALA A 99 -2.31 6.55 -2.91
CA ALA A 99 -2.64 5.86 -4.14
C ALA A 99 -2.82 6.84 -5.32
N GLU A 100 -2.36 6.45 -6.50
CA GLU A 100 -2.34 7.27 -7.69
C GLU A 100 -3.17 6.70 -8.85
N ALA A 101 -3.33 7.50 -9.91
CA ALA A 101 -3.89 7.05 -11.18
C ALA A 101 -2.97 7.43 -12.34
N TYR A 102 -2.73 6.46 -13.22
CA TYR A 102 -1.81 6.61 -14.34
C TYR A 102 -2.57 6.42 -15.65
N GLY A 103 -2.44 7.41 -16.52
CA GLY A 103 -2.95 7.35 -17.89
C GLY A 103 -1.95 6.65 -18.80
N SER A 104 -2.46 5.93 -19.80
CA SER A 104 -1.65 5.33 -20.87
C SER A 104 -2.47 5.30 -22.16
N VAL A 105 -1.80 5.31 -23.31
CA VAL A 105 -2.48 5.14 -24.60
C VAL A 105 -2.59 3.65 -24.90
N ASN A 106 -3.81 3.17 -25.15
CA ASN A 106 -4.03 1.78 -25.52
C ASN A 106 -3.77 1.54 -27.02
N TRP A 107 -3.83 0.29 -27.46
CA TRP A 107 -3.57 -0.09 -28.86
C TRP A 107 -4.54 0.52 -29.89
N ARG A 108 -5.67 1.10 -29.46
CA ARG A 108 -6.65 1.80 -30.31
C ARG A 108 -6.39 3.31 -30.39
N GLY A 109 -5.43 3.83 -29.63
CA GLY A 109 -5.16 5.26 -29.55
C GLY A 109 -5.99 6.00 -28.49
N ASP A 110 -6.82 5.30 -27.71
CA ASP A 110 -7.60 5.93 -26.62
C ASP A 110 -6.81 5.93 -25.30
N VAL A 111 -7.05 6.91 -24.45
CA VAL A 111 -6.50 6.92 -23.10
C VAL A 111 -7.20 5.88 -22.22
N SER A 112 -6.40 5.05 -21.56
CA SER A 112 -6.79 4.11 -20.53
C SER A 112 -6.20 4.53 -19.20
N TRP A 113 -6.99 4.44 -18.13
CA TRP A 113 -6.58 4.80 -16.79
C TRP A 113 -6.44 3.55 -15.91
N TYR A 114 -5.26 3.38 -15.34
CA TYR A 114 -5.06 2.48 -14.20
C TYR A 114 -5.22 3.30 -12.91
N THR A 115 -6.01 2.78 -11.96
CA THR A 115 -6.19 3.41 -10.65
C THR A 115 -5.80 2.41 -9.59
N GLU A 116 -4.85 2.80 -8.75
CA GLU A 116 -4.45 2.03 -7.58
C GLU A 116 -5.63 1.87 -6.61
N SER A 117 -5.75 0.69 -6.01
CA SER A 117 -6.84 0.33 -5.08
C SER A 117 -6.31 -0.45 -3.88
N CYS A 118 -7.01 -0.37 -2.76
CA CYS A 118 -6.67 -1.01 -1.50
C CYS A 118 -7.83 -1.89 -0.99
N ASN A 119 -7.54 -2.73 0.00
CA ASN A 119 -8.58 -3.35 0.80
C ASN A 119 -9.32 -2.23 1.57
N PRO A 120 -10.66 -2.14 1.51
CA PRO A 120 -11.43 -1.06 2.14
C PRO A 120 -11.44 -1.10 3.66
N ILE A 121 -10.77 -2.08 4.28
CA ILE A 121 -10.62 -2.17 5.73
C ILE A 121 -9.34 -1.44 6.13
N GLY A 122 -9.53 -0.30 6.79
CA GLY A 122 -8.46 0.52 7.34
C GLY A 122 -8.07 0.17 8.77
N PRO A 123 -7.02 0.81 9.31
CA PRO A 123 -6.62 0.61 10.70
C PRO A 123 -7.74 1.04 11.64
N LEU A 124 -7.99 0.23 12.68
CA LEU A 124 -8.82 0.63 13.81
C LEU A 124 -7.94 1.32 14.85
N PRO A 125 -8.16 2.62 15.16
CA PRO A 125 -7.43 3.29 16.23
C PRO A 125 -7.58 2.58 17.58
N MET A 126 -6.59 2.79 18.44
CA MET A 126 -6.57 2.21 19.79
C MET A 126 -7.88 2.49 20.53
N THR A 127 -8.49 1.44 21.09
CA THR A 127 -9.75 1.56 21.81
C THR A 127 -9.88 0.53 22.92
N SER A 128 -10.50 0.92 24.02
CA SER A 128 -10.92 0.00 25.09
C SER A 128 -12.35 -0.53 24.87
N ASN A 129 -13.02 -0.15 23.77
CA ASN A 129 -14.36 -0.61 23.46
C ASN A 129 -14.31 -2.00 22.82
N ARG A 130 -14.66 -3.00 23.63
CA ARG A 130 -14.65 -4.41 23.25
C ARG A 130 -15.58 -4.73 22.08
N ASP A 131 -16.74 -4.09 22.00
CA ASP A 131 -17.70 -4.37 20.92
C ASP A 131 -17.17 -3.85 19.57
N LYS A 132 -16.53 -2.67 19.56
CA LYS A 132 -15.84 -2.15 18.36
C LYS A 132 -14.75 -3.09 17.85
N LEU A 133 -14.01 -3.73 18.76
CA LEU A 133 -12.97 -4.70 18.39
C LEU A 133 -13.58 -5.94 17.74
N PHE A 134 -14.68 -6.47 18.28
CA PHE A 134 -15.38 -7.61 17.67
C PHE A 134 -16.00 -7.25 16.32
N ASP A 135 -16.68 -6.10 16.23
CA ASP A 135 -17.27 -5.64 14.97
C ASP A 135 -16.19 -5.49 13.87
N TYR A 136 -15.01 -5.01 14.24
CA TYR A 136 -13.88 -4.89 13.32
C TYR A 136 -13.35 -6.27 12.88
N ILE A 137 -13.14 -7.19 13.82
CA ILE A 137 -12.67 -8.56 13.53
C ILE A 137 -13.67 -9.30 12.64
N ASP A 138 -14.97 -9.21 12.93
CA ASP A 138 -16.04 -9.86 12.16
C ASP A 138 -16.16 -9.27 10.74
N GLY A 139 -15.70 -8.03 10.54
CA GLY A 139 -15.64 -7.37 9.24
C GLY A 139 -14.43 -7.75 8.39
N LEU A 140 -13.40 -8.40 8.96
CA LEU A 140 -12.19 -8.78 8.23
C LEU A 140 -12.50 -9.76 7.11
N ASN A 141 -11.95 -9.50 5.92
CA ASN A 141 -11.98 -10.41 4.80
C ASN A 141 -10.58 -10.57 4.19
N ALA A 142 -10.23 -11.80 3.84
CA ALA A 142 -8.99 -12.10 3.15
C ALA A 142 -9.18 -11.81 1.64
N SER A 143 -8.46 -10.80 1.15
CA SER A 143 -8.41 -10.48 -0.28
C SER A 143 -7.07 -9.83 -0.64
N GLY A 144 -6.59 -10.08 -1.86
CA GLY A 144 -5.31 -9.55 -2.34
C GLY A 144 -4.11 -10.42 -1.96
N GLY A 145 -2.95 -9.79 -1.78
CA GLY A 145 -1.73 -10.44 -1.29
C GLY A 145 -1.36 -9.96 0.12
N THR A 146 -0.19 -10.37 0.59
CA THR A 146 0.25 -10.17 1.97
C THR A 146 1.37 -9.14 2.00
N ALA A 147 1.02 -7.87 2.23
CA ALA A 147 1.98 -6.79 2.46
C ALA A 147 2.35 -6.73 3.95
N GLY A 148 3.17 -7.70 4.40
CA GLY A 148 3.48 -7.89 5.82
C GLY A 148 4.14 -6.68 6.47
N HIS A 149 5.16 -6.12 5.81
CA HIS A 149 5.83 -4.89 6.21
C HIS A 149 4.83 -3.74 6.45
N LEU A 150 3.85 -3.56 5.55
CA LEU A 150 2.84 -2.49 5.70
C LEU A 150 1.94 -2.74 6.92
N GLY A 151 1.56 -3.99 7.19
CA GLY A 151 0.82 -4.33 8.40
C GLY A 151 1.60 -4.03 9.68
N ILE A 152 2.91 -4.32 9.68
CA ILE A 152 3.83 -4.01 10.79
C ILE A 152 3.95 -2.50 10.98
N ALA A 153 4.13 -1.74 9.90
CA ALA A 153 4.21 -0.28 9.93
C ALA A 153 2.96 0.34 10.59
N TRP A 154 1.75 0.00 10.10
CA TRP A 154 0.51 0.52 10.68
C TRP A 154 0.28 0.06 12.12
N GLY A 155 0.69 -1.17 12.46
CA GLY A 155 0.66 -1.66 13.83
C GLY A 155 1.53 -0.81 14.77
N TRP A 156 2.71 -0.41 14.31
CA TRP A 156 3.61 0.48 15.06
C TRP A 156 3.05 1.90 15.16
N TYR A 157 2.54 2.47 14.06
CA TYR A 157 1.94 3.80 14.02
C TYR A 157 0.76 3.96 14.98
N LEU A 158 -0.03 2.90 15.22
CA LEU A 158 -1.12 2.92 16.20
C LEU A 158 -0.64 3.10 17.64
N ILE A 159 0.61 2.75 17.94
CA ILE A 159 1.19 2.81 19.28
C ILE A 159 2.38 3.78 19.38
N ALA A 160 2.70 4.50 18.32
CA ALA A 160 3.81 5.45 18.28
C ALA A 160 3.38 6.82 18.82
N PRO A 161 4.05 7.39 19.85
CA PRO A 161 3.69 8.68 20.44
C PRO A 161 3.58 9.81 19.43
N ASP A 162 4.49 9.88 18.46
CA ASP A 162 4.54 10.97 17.48
C ASP A 162 3.37 10.91 16.48
N TRP A 163 2.70 9.76 16.37
CA TRP A 163 1.51 9.58 15.53
C TRP A 163 0.20 10.03 16.20
N ASP A 164 0.25 10.55 17.43
CA ASP A 164 -0.91 11.13 18.12
C ASP A 164 -1.62 12.20 17.28
N VAL A 165 -0.86 12.92 16.43
CA VAL A 165 -1.41 13.93 15.51
C VAL A 165 -2.44 13.36 14.52
N VAL A 166 -2.30 12.07 14.15
CA VAL A 166 -3.15 11.36 13.20
C VAL A 166 -4.44 10.89 13.85
N TRP A 167 -4.36 10.34 15.05
CA TRP A 167 -5.44 9.60 15.67
C TRP A 167 -6.55 10.48 16.27
N PRO A 168 -7.76 9.94 16.49
CA PRO A 168 -8.81 10.67 17.17
C PRO A 168 -8.57 10.68 18.68
N ALA A 169 -9.06 11.72 19.36
CA ALA A 169 -8.92 11.85 20.80
C ALA A 169 -9.41 10.59 21.55
N GLY A 170 -8.61 10.12 22.51
CA GLY A 170 -8.87 8.89 23.27
C GLY A 170 -8.35 7.61 22.59
N SER A 171 -7.67 7.74 21.46
CA SER A 171 -6.80 6.71 20.85
C SER A 171 -5.32 7.05 20.99
N ASP A 172 -5.02 8.06 21.81
CA ASP A 172 -3.72 8.69 21.97
C ASP A 172 -2.69 7.68 22.54
N PRO A 173 -1.57 7.42 21.83
CA PRO A 173 -0.53 6.54 22.30
C PRO A 173 0.29 7.19 23.42
N TYR A 174 0.47 6.49 24.55
CA TYR A 174 1.38 6.95 25.62
C TYR A 174 2.83 7.07 25.14
N PRO A 175 3.69 7.90 25.77
CA PRO A 175 5.13 7.93 25.51
C PRO A 175 5.80 6.56 25.64
N TYR A 176 6.97 6.38 24.98
CA TYR A 176 7.76 5.14 25.09
C TYR A 176 8.31 4.89 26.48
N ASP A 177 8.60 5.96 27.23
CA ASP A 177 9.17 5.94 28.57
C ASP A 177 8.11 6.08 29.69
N GLU A 178 6.83 5.92 29.36
CA GLU A 178 5.74 5.97 30.35
C GLU A 178 5.88 4.83 31.38
N PRO A 179 6.21 5.13 32.66
CA PRO A 179 6.55 4.11 33.66
C PRO A 179 5.41 3.14 33.97
N ASP A 180 4.15 3.58 33.86
CA ASP A 180 2.97 2.77 34.20
C ASP A 180 2.36 2.05 32.98
N SER A 181 3.07 2.04 31.84
CA SER A 181 2.61 1.46 30.60
C SER A 181 3.63 0.50 29.99
N ALA A 182 3.14 -0.64 29.50
CA ALA A 182 3.92 -1.53 28.65
C ALA A 182 3.38 -1.47 27.22
N LYS A 183 4.27 -1.28 26.25
CA LYS A 183 3.92 -1.34 24.82
C LYS A 183 4.20 -2.72 24.28
N ALA A 184 3.20 -3.31 23.64
CA ALA A 184 3.29 -4.60 22.99
C ALA A 184 2.59 -4.57 21.64
N MET A 185 3.14 -5.29 20.68
CA MET A 185 2.55 -5.52 19.37
C MET A 185 2.43 -7.02 19.15
N ILE A 186 1.32 -7.46 18.57
CA ILE A 186 1.07 -8.86 18.23
C ILE A 186 0.94 -8.96 16.71
N ILE A 187 1.84 -9.70 16.06
CA ILE A 187 1.82 -9.95 14.62
C ILE A 187 1.30 -11.37 14.40
N MET A 188 0.16 -11.50 13.71
CA MET A 188 -0.41 -12.80 13.34
C MET A 188 -0.57 -12.90 11.82
N THR A 189 0.09 -13.88 11.21
CA THR A 189 0.08 -14.09 9.75
C THR A 189 0.66 -15.47 9.41
N ASP A 190 0.41 -15.95 8.19
CA ASP A 190 1.15 -17.08 7.61
C ASP A 190 2.59 -16.69 7.23
N GLY A 191 2.92 -15.39 7.20
CA GLY A 191 4.25 -14.88 6.91
C GLY A 191 4.68 -15.05 5.45
N GLU A 192 3.75 -15.29 4.53
CA GLU A 192 4.02 -15.32 3.09
C GLU A 192 3.98 -13.91 2.50
N PHE A 193 4.94 -13.05 2.88
CA PHE A 193 4.99 -11.67 2.42
C PHE A 193 5.33 -11.62 0.92
N ASN A 194 4.41 -11.10 0.11
CA ASN A 194 4.46 -11.22 -1.35
C ASN A 194 3.94 -9.98 -2.09
N GLN A 195 3.83 -8.86 -1.37
CA GLN A 195 3.46 -7.57 -1.93
C GLN A 195 4.30 -6.48 -1.27
N GLU A 196 4.80 -5.57 -2.10
CA GLU A 196 5.55 -4.36 -1.77
C GLU A 196 5.31 -3.32 -2.87
N TYR A 197 5.44 -2.03 -2.53
CA TYR A 197 5.28 -0.96 -3.52
C TYR A 197 6.62 -0.42 -4.01
N ASP A 198 7.50 0.00 -3.09
CA ASP A 198 8.80 0.56 -3.41
C ASP A 198 9.88 -0.53 -3.30
N THR A 199 10.13 -1.17 -4.44
CA THR A 199 11.18 -2.19 -4.56
C THR A 199 12.60 -1.67 -4.28
N SER A 200 12.82 -0.35 -4.18
CA SER A 200 14.12 0.19 -3.78
C SER A 200 14.43 -0.01 -2.29
N ASN A 201 13.40 -0.31 -1.49
CA ASN A 201 13.47 -0.56 -0.05
C ASN A 201 13.73 -2.03 0.31
N GLY A 202 14.03 -2.86 -0.70
CA GLY A 202 14.06 -4.31 -0.54
C GLY A 202 12.66 -4.91 -0.68
N ASP A 203 12.59 -6.23 -0.59
CA ASP A 203 11.31 -6.92 -0.66
C ASP A 203 10.53 -6.80 0.66
N SER A 204 9.29 -7.29 0.64
CA SER A 204 8.38 -7.26 1.79
C SER A 204 8.97 -7.93 3.06
N PHE A 205 9.92 -8.86 2.93
CA PHE A 205 10.62 -9.46 4.06
C PHE A 205 11.72 -8.53 4.58
N ASP A 206 12.58 -8.00 3.71
CA ASP A 206 13.66 -7.08 4.08
C ASP A 206 13.13 -5.86 4.87
N GLN A 207 12.02 -5.30 4.38
CA GLN A 207 11.36 -4.17 5.00
C GLN A 207 10.77 -4.53 6.38
N ALA A 208 10.16 -5.71 6.50
CA ALA A 208 9.60 -6.20 7.75
C ALA A 208 10.67 -6.44 8.81
N GLU A 209 11.80 -7.06 8.45
CA GLU A 209 12.93 -7.28 9.35
C GLU A 209 13.46 -5.95 9.90
N THR A 210 13.68 -4.98 9.01
CA THR A 210 14.19 -3.66 9.37
C THR A 210 13.25 -2.93 10.34
N MET A 211 11.95 -2.94 10.07
CA MET A 211 10.97 -2.35 10.98
C MET A 211 10.86 -3.10 12.31
N CYS A 212 10.93 -4.43 12.29
CA CYS A 212 10.91 -5.20 13.53
C CYS A 212 12.09 -4.84 14.45
N ASP A 213 13.27 -4.60 13.89
CA ASP A 213 14.42 -4.14 14.65
C ASP A 213 14.21 -2.73 15.23
N ALA A 214 13.74 -1.77 14.42
CA ALA A 214 13.42 -0.43 14.89
C ALA A 214 12.35 -0.43 16.01
N ILE A 215 11.31 -1.24 15.87
CA ILE A 215 10.26 -1.42 16.88
C ILE A 215 10.82 -1.97 18.19
N LYS A 216 11.67 -3.00 18.11
CA LYS A 216 12.31 -3.61 19.29
C LYS A 216 13.26 -2.62 19.97
N ASP A 217 13.95 -1.78 19.21
CA ASP A 217 14.86 -0.75 19.73
C ASP A 217 14.13 0.34 20.52
N GLN A 218 12.86 0.62 20.21
CA GLN A 218 11.97 1.46 21.04
C GLN A 218 11.48 0.78 22.33
N GLY A 219 11.95 -0.45 22.61
CA GLY A 219 11.57 -1.22 23.80
C GLY A 219 10.19 -1.89 23.71
N ILE A 220 9.52 -1.82 22.57
CA ILE A 220 8.23 -2.47 22.33
C ILE A 220 8.39 -3.99 22.33
N LYS A 221 7.51 -4.72 23.00
CA LYS A 221 7.49 -6.18 22.99
C LYS A 221 6.69 -6.71 21.80
N VAL A 222 7.36 -7.38 20.88
CA VAL A 222 6.77 -7.98 19.69
C VAL A 222 6.49 -9.46 19.95
N TYR A 223 5.21 -9.82 19.99
CA TYR A 223 4.74 -11.19 19.98
C TYR A 223 4.37 -11.60 18.56
N THR A 224 4.69 -12.82 18.16
CA THR A 224 4.36 -13.31 16.82
C THR A 224 3.60 -14.63 16.88
N VAL A 225 2.62 -14.79 16.00
CA VAL A 225 1.74 -15.95 15.92
C VAL A 225 1.71 -16.44 14.48
N ALA A 226 2.53 -17.45 14.20
CA ALA A 226 2.70 -18.09 12.91
C ALA A 226 1.67 -19.24 12.75
N PHE A 227 0.40 -18.89 12.59
CA PHE A 227 -0.67 -19.89 12.52
C PHE A 227 -0.65 -20.64 11.20
N GLN A 228 -0.31 -21.94 11.23
CA GLN A 228 -0.17 -22.78 10.03
C GLN A 228 0.75 -22.18 8.95
N ALA A 229 1.77 -21.45 9.38
CA ALA A 229 2.69 -20.73 8.50
C ALA A 229 3.71 -21.67 7.81
N PRO A 230 4.06 -21.46 6.53
CA PRO A 230 5.19 -22.13 5.89
C PRO A 230 6.54 -21.76 6.55
N PRO A 231 7.63 -22.49 6.24
CA PRO A 231 8.93 -22.27 6.86
C PRO A 231 9.49 -20.84 6.72
N SER A 232 9.27 -20.18 5.57
CA SER A 232 9.65 -18.77 5.37
C SER A 232 8.88 -17.84 6.30
N GLY A 233 7.58 -18.07 6.44
CA GLY A 233 6.72 -17.30 7.33
C GLY A 233 7.04 -17.48 8.81
N GLN A 234 7.37 -18.71 9.21
CA GLN A 234 7.88 -18.97 10.55
C GLN A 234 9.22 -18.28 10.80
N ALA A 235 10.12 -18.24 9.80
CA ALA A 235 11.42 -17.60 9.94
C ALA A 235 11.29 -16.08 10.19
N ILE A 236 10.49 -15.37 9.39
CA ILE A 236 10.28 -13.92 9.58
C ILE A 236 9.57 -13.60 10.90
N LEU A 237 8.58 -14.41 11.28
CA LEU A 237 7.87 -14.21 12.55
C LEU A 237 8.75 -14.51 13.76
N ASN A 238 9.63 -15.50 13.68
CA ASN A 238 10.63 -15.75 14.71
C ASN A 238 11.65 -14.60 14.80
N TYR A 239 12.08 -14.03 13.66
CA TYR A 239 12.99 -12.88 13.62
C TYR A 239 12.38 -11.64 14.29
N CYS A 240 11.11 -11.37 13.99
CA CYS A 240 10.40 -10.21 14.50
C CYS A 240 10.09 -10.30 16.01
N ALA A 241 9.94 -11.51 16.55
CA ALA A 241 9.64 -11.70 17.97
C ALA A 241 10.73 -11.12 18.88
N SER A 242 10.35 -10.60 20.05
CA SER A 242 11.30 -10.09 21.06
C SER A 242 12.10 -11.18 21.81
N GLY A 243 12.08 -12.41 21.31
CA GLY A 243 12.75 -13.59 21.86
C GLY A 243 11.89 -14.85 21.72
N ASP A 244 12.46 -16.01 22.04
CA ASP A 244 11.80 -17.31 21.87
C ASP A 244 10.45 -17.41 22.61
N ASP A 245 10.35 -16.80 23.80
CA ASP A 245 9.10 -16.78 24.59
C ASP A 245 7.99 -15.89 23.99
N PHE A 246 8.31 -15.13 22.94
CA PHE A 246 7.39 -14.24 22.24
C PHE A 246 6.94 -14.79 20.87
N ALA A 247 7.53 -15.89 20.42
CA ALA A 247 7.21 -16.52 19.15
C ALA A 247 6.33 -17.77 19.36
N PHE A 248 5.20 -17.84 18.65
CA PHE A 248 4.25 -18.94 18.74
C PHE A 248 3.96 -19.50 17.35
N THR A 249 3.96 -20.83 17.22
CA THR A 249 3.69 -21.55 15.96
C THR A 249 2.50 -22.51 16.11
N PRO A 250 1.27 -22.01 16.37
CA PRO A 250 0.11 -22.87 16.54
C PRO A 250 -0.31 -23.53 15.23
N GLU A 251 -0.63 -24.82 15.29
CA GLU A 251 -1.10 -25.62 14.13
C GLU A 251 -2.60 -25.92 14.18
N SER A 252 -3.26 -25.59 15.30
CA SER A 252 -4.68 -25.83 15.55
C SER A 252 -5.37 -24.68 16.29
N SER A 253 -6.70 -24.63 16.25
CA SER A 253 -7.47 -23.60 16.96
C SER A 253 -7.32 -23.66 18.49
N GLU A 254 -7.07 -24.85 19.04
CA GLU A 254 -6.78 -25.06 20.46
C GLU A 254 -5.42 -24.43 20.81
N GLU A 255 -4.37 -24.76 20.06
CA GLU A 255 -3.04 -24.17 20.24
C GLU A 255 -3.04 -22.65 20.02
N LEU A 256 -3.84 -22.15 19.08
CA LEU A 256 -4.01 -20.71 18.85
C LEU A 256 -4.62 -20.04 20.08
N THR A 257 -5.63 -20.65 20.68
CA THR A 257 -6.26 -20.16 21.92
C THR A 257 -5.27 -20.16 23.08
N GLU A 258 -4.44 -21.21 23.20
CA GLU A 258 -3.38 -21.30 24.20
C GLU A 258 -2.31 -20.21 24.00
N ALA A 259 -1.90 -19.96 22.76
CA ALA A 259 -0.93 -18.91 22.42
C ALA A 259 -1.43 -17.53 22.88
N TYR A 260 -2.66 -17.15 22.50
CA TYR A 260 -3.24 -15.88 22.93
C TYR A 260 -3.46 -15.80 24.45
N THR A 261 -3.76 -16.92 25.11
CA THR A 261 -3.85 -16.97 26.57
C THR A 261 -2.50 -16.67 27.22
N LYS A 262 -1.41 -17.25 26.71
CA LYS A 262 -0.04 -17.00 27.20
C LYS A 262 0.39 -15.55 26.94
N ILE A 263 0.08 -15.00 25.76
CA ILE A 263 0.36 -13.59 25.43
C ILE A 263 -0.36 -12.66 26.42
N ALA A 264 -1.65 -12.89 26.69
CA ALA A 264 -2.42 -12.08 27.63
C ALA A 264 -1.87 -12.14 29.06
N GLN A 265 -1.41 -13.31 29.51
CA GLN A 265 -0.72 -13.47 30.80
C GLN A 265 0.60 -12.72 30.84
N SER A 266 1.44 -12.85 29.81
CA SER A 266 2.73 -12.16 29.71
C SER A 266 2.56 -10.64 29.74
N ILE A 267 1.60 -10.10 28.97
CA ILE A 267 1.29 -8.66 28.97
C ILE A 267 0.78 -8.19 30.34
N SER A 268 -0.03 -9.00 31.03
CA SER A 268 -0.51 -8.68 32.38
C SER A 268 0.63 -8.63 33.40
N ASP A 269 1.58 -9.57 33.31
CA ASP A 269 2.76 -9.60 34.18
C ASP A 269 3.70 -8.41 33.92
N LEU A 270 3.86 -8.00 32.66
CA LEU A 270 4.61 -6.78 32.31
C LEU A 270 4.05 -5.56 33.04
N ARG A 271 2.72 -5.44 33.13
CA ARG A 271 2.06 -4.32 33.83
C ARG A 271 2.24 -4.35 35.36
N ILE A 272 2.48 -5.52 35.96
CA ILE A 272 2.57 -5.67 37.43
C ILE A 272 4.01 -5.45 37.94
N ARG A 273 5.02 -5.59 37.06
CA ARG A 273 6.44 -5.52 37.43
C ARG A 273 7.06 -4.12 37.42
N TYR A 274 6.33 -3.11 36.95
CA TYR A 274 6.68 -1.69 37.06
C TYR A 274 5.93 -1.05 38.23
#